data_AF-A0A3L9H0L9-F1
#
_entry.id   AF-A0A3L9H0L9-F1
#
_cell.length_a   1.000
_cell.length_b   1.000
_cell.length_c   1.000
_cell.angle_alpha   90.00
_cell.angle_beta   90.00
_cell.angle_gamma   90.00
#
_symmetry.space_group_name_H-M   'P 1'
#
loop_
_entity.id
_entity.type
_entity.pdbx_description
1 polymer ?
#
loop_
_entity_poly.entity_id
_entity_poly.type
_entity_poly.pdbx_seq_one_letter_code
_entity_poly.pdbx_strand_id
1 'polypeptide(L)' 'MLCVKNVSLRLPESRLLTNVNFTVDKGDIVTLMGPSGCGKSTLFSWMIGALAGQFSCTGELW' A
#
# COMPACT_ATOMS: atom_id res chain seq x y z
N MET A 1 2.33 13.87 -9.12
CA MET A 1 3.20 13.31 -8.07
C MET A 1 2.29 12.51 -7.18
N LEU A 2 2.59 11.24 -6.99
CA LEU A 2 1.87 10.33 -6.11
C LEU A 2 2.68 10.25 -4.81
N CYS A 3 2.07 10.48 -3.66
CA CYS A 3 2.75 10.41 -2.37
C CYS A 3 2.00 9.49 -1.40
N VAL A 4 2.71 8.49 -0.90
CA VAL A 4 2.24 7.55 0.12
C VAL A 4 2.95 7.87 1.42
N LYS A 5 2.18 8.12 2.49
CA LYS A 5 2.72 8.46 3.81
C LYS A 5 2.19 7.56 4.91
N ASN A 6 3.11 7.02 5.70
CA ASN A 6 2.87 6.25 6.92
C ASN A 6 1.89 5.08 6.73
N VAL A 7 1.90 4.45 5.55
CA VAL A 7 0.93 3.41 5.23
C VAL A 7 1.25 2.11 5.97
N SER A 8 0.24 1.60 6.67
CA SER A 8 0.31 0.28 7.31
C SER A 8 -0.93 -0.51 6.97
N LEU A 9 -0.73 -1.71 6.41
CA LEU A 9 -1.79 -2.63 6.00
C LEU A 9 -1.76 -3.87 6.88
N ARG A 10 -2.94 -4.29 7.35
CA ARG A 10 -3.08 -5.43 8.26
C ARG A 10 -4.31 -6.26 7.92
N LEU A 11 -4.17 -7.56 8.10
CA LEU A 11 -5.25 -8.52 8.33
C LEU A 11 -5.51 -8.62 9.84
N PRO A 12 -6.62 -9.23 10.27
CA PRO A 12 -6.91 -9.41 11.70
C PRO A 12 -5.76 -10.11 12.46
N GLU A 13 -5.17 -11.13 11.83
CA GLU A 13 -4.15 -11.99 12.43
C GLU A 13 -2.71 -11.63 12.00
N SER A 14 -2.50 -10.69 11.07
CA SER A 14 -1.16 -10.41 10.55
C SER A 14 -0.96 -8.99 10.01
N ARG A 15 0.29 -8.53 10.04
CA ARG A 15 0.71 -7.26 9.45
C ARG A 15 1.35 -7.53 8.10
N LEU A 16 0.83 -6.87 7.05
CA LEU A 16 1.34 -7.02 5.69
C LEU A 16 2.40 -5.97 5.38
N LEU A 17 2.09 -4.70 5.68
CA LEU A 17 2.99 -3.56 5.49
C LEU A 17 3.02 -2.73 6.77
N THR A 18 4.19 -2.19 7.10
CA THR A 18 4.39 -1.34 8.27
C THR A 18 5.15 -0.09 7.87
N ASN A 19 4.55 1.08 8.13
CA ASN A 19 5.15 2.40 7.93
C ASN A 19 5.81 2.61 6.54
N VAL A 20 5.06 2.30 5.49
CA VAL A 20 5.50 2.48 4.11
C VAL A 20 5.38 3.95 3.71
N ASN A 21 6.47 4.50 3.19
CA ASN A 21 6.58 5.88 2.72
C ASN A 21 7.30 5.89 1.37
N PHE A 22 6.68 6.46 0.34
CA PHE A 22 7.33 6.66 -0.95
C PHE A 22 6.64 7.75 -1.78
N THR A 23 7.37 8.28 -2.75
CA THR A 23 6.88 9.23 -3.74
C THR A 23 7.18 8.71 -5.14
N VAL A 24 6.25 8.95 -6.07
CA VAL A 24 6.45 8.68 -7.50
C VAL A 24 6.20 9.96 -8.28
N ASP A 25 7.20 10.40 -9.03
CA ASP A 25 7.11 11.63 -9.78
C ASP A 25 6.38 11.42 -11.11
N LYS A 26 5.93 12.54 -11.70
CA LYS A 26 5.23 12.49 -12.97
C LYS A 26 6.20 12.04 -14.06
N GLY A 27 5.88 10.94 -14.72
CA GLY A 27 6.69 10.36 -15.80
C GLY A 27 7.52 9.16 -15.37
N ASP A 28 7.59 8.87 -14.06
CA ASP A 28 8.28 7.68 -13.57
C ASP A 28 7.49 6.40 -13.89
N ILE A 29 8.23 5.35 -14.24
CA ILE A 29 7.71 3.99 -14.35
C ILE A 29 8.34 3.18 -13.23
N VAL A 30 7.55 2.89 -12.18
CA VAL A 30 8.01 2.20 -10.98
C VAL A 30 7.36 0.82 -10.89
N THR A 31 8.14 -0.17 -10.45
CA THR A 31 7.64 -1.52 -10.15
C THR A 31 7.74 -1.81 -8.67
N LEU A 32 6.64 -2.30 -8.06
CA LEU A 32 6.63 -2.79 -6.69
C LEU A 32 6.94 -4.30 -6.66
N MET A 33 8.05 -4.68 -6.02
CA MET A 33 8.51 -6.08 -5.94
C MET A 33 8.52 -6.62 -4.50
N GLY A 34 8.46 -7.94 -4.37
CA GLY A 34 8.54 -8.65 -3.09
C GLY A 34 7.84 -10.02 -3.11
N PRO A 35 8.04 -10.86 -2.08
CA PRO A 35 7.47 -12.22 -2.00
C PRO A 35 5.95 -12.28 -2.14
N SER A 36 5.39 -13.41 -2.56
CA SER A 36 3.93 -13.60 -2.57
C SER A 36 3.36 -13.42 -1.15
N GLY A 37 2.18 -12.80 -1.05
CA GLY A 37 1.52 -12.54 0.24
C GLY A 37 2.03 -11.34 1.05
N CYS A 38 3.09 -10.63 0.64
CA CYS A 38 3.59 -9.48 1.40
C CYS A 38 2.74 -8.19 1.32
N GLY A 39 1.57 -8.23 0.67
CA GLY A 39 0.64 -7.09 0.64
C GLY A 39 0.75 -6.13 -0.55
N LYS A 40 1.49 -6.48 -1.62
CA LYS A 40 1.62 -5.64 -2.83
C LYS A 40 0.29 -5.32 -3.50
N SER A 41 -0.46 -6.37 -3.89
CA SER A 41 -1.77 -6.18 -4.53
C SER A 41 -2.76 -5.50 -3.58
N THR A 42 -2.66 -5.79 -2.28
CA THR A 42 -3.47 -5.13 -1.24
C THR A 42 -3.19 -3.64 -1.14
N LEU A 43 -1.91 -3.22 -1.25
CA LEU A 43 -1.55 -1.81 -1.30
C LEU A 43 -2.17 -1.12 -2.51
N PHE A 44 -2.10 -1.73 -3.69
CA PHE A 44 -2.75 -1.18 -4.88
C PHE A 44 -4.26 -1.11 -4.73
N SER A 45 -4.92 -2.16 -4.19
CA SER A 45 -6.35 -2.13 -3.89
C SER A 45 -6.73 -0.98 -2.96
N TRP A 46 -5.95 -0.71 -1.92
CA TRP A 46 -6.17 0.47 -1.06
C TRP A 46 -6.00 1.78 -1.83
N MET A 47 -4.92 1.91 -2.62
CA MET A 47 -4.63 3.14 -3.35
C MET A 47 -5.74 3.55 -4.33
N ILE A 48 -6.45 2.56 -4.90
CA ILE A 48 -7.56 2.81 -5.85
C ILE A 48 -8.95 2.79 -5.19
N GLY A 49 -9.03 2.68 -3.86
CA GLY A 49 -10.31 2.65 -3.13
C GLY A 49 -11.08 1.32 -3.23
N ALA A 50 -10.42 0.23 -3.63
CA ALA A 50 -11.00 -1.11 -3.78
C ALA A 50 -10.54 -2.09 -2.68
N LEU A 51 -10.22 -1.60 -1.48
CA LEU A 51 -9.76 -2.44 -0.38
C LEU A 51 -10.92 -3.28 0.19
N ALA A 52 -10.74 -4.61 0.22
CA ALA A 52 -11.75 -5.50 0.81
C ALA A 52 -11.87 -5.30 2.33
N GLY A 53 -13.07 -5.45 2.88
CA GLY A 53 -13.38 -5.12 4.28
C GLY A 53 -12.65 -5.93 5.35
N GLN A 54 -12.04 -7.06 4.98
CA GLN A 54 -11.19 -7.83 5.89
C GLN A 54 -9.84 -7.18 6.19
N PHE A 55 -9.43 -6.19 5.39
CA PHE A 55 -8.18 -5.47 5.58
C PHE A 55 -8.43 -4.16 6.32
N SER A 56 -7.48 -3.80 7.18
CA SER A 56 -7.40 -2.46 7.77
C SER A 56 -6.19 -1.73 7.21
N CYS A 57 -6.35 -0.44 6.93
CA CYS A 57 -5.28 0.44 6.46
C CYS A 57 -5.28 1.73 7.25
N THR A 58 -4.09 2.22 7.57
CA THR A 58 -3.85 3.59 8.05
C THR A 58 -2.89 4.29 7.10
N GLY A 59 -2.84 5.63 7.16
CA GLY A 59 -1.94 6.45 6.35
C GLY A 59 -2.68 7.28 5.32
N GLU A 60 -1.93 7.93 4.46
CA GLU A 60 -2.45 8.93 3.53
C GLU A 60 -1.91 8.70 2.11
N LEU A 61 -2.74 9.00 1.13
CA LEU A 61 -2.42 9.00 -0.29
C LEU A 61 -2.75 10.38 -0.87
N TRP A 62 -1.77 11.01 -1.51
CA TRP A 62 -1.86 12.34 -2.12
C TRP A 62 -1.43 12.31 -3.59
#